data_AF-A0A511N203-F1
#
_entry.id   AF-A0A511N203-F1
#
_cell.length_a   1.000
_cell.length_b   1.000
_cell.length_c   1.000
_cell.angle_alpha   90.00
_cell.angle_beta   90.00
_cell.angle_gamma   90.00
#
_symmetry.space_group_name_H-M   'P 1'
#
loop_
_entity.id
_entity.type
_entity.pdbx_description
1 polymer ?
#
loop_
_entity_poly.entity_id
_entity_poly.type
_entity_poly.pdbx_seq_one_letter_code
_entity_poly.pdbx_strand_id
1 'polypeptide(L)'
;MKFHVNIQTRQVVVNETIEGENEEQIWRQARKEIEQRSPFLVRSAIKLMGDRSIWERITEYVNEKNGLQEPVPTNAREFIEMGVRSGYITRLE
;
A
#
# COMPACT_ATOMS: atom_id res chain seq x y z
N MET A 1 15.14 7.98 0.99
CA MET A 1 14.82 6.55 0.77
C MET A 1 13.93 6.45 -0.46
N LYS A 2 14.16 5.46 -1.32
CA LYS A 2 13.41 5.27 -2.56
C LYS A 2 12.78 3.89 -2.59
N PHE A 3 11.53 3.80 -3.00
CA PHE A 3 10.80 2.53 -3.04
C PHE A 3 10.05 2.44 -4.35
N HIS A 4 10.23 1.33 -5.06
CA HIS A 4 9.36 1.00 -6.17
C HIS A 4 8.15 0.25 -5.63
N VAL A 5 6.95 0.78 -5.86
CA VAL A 5 5.67 0.18 -5.47
C VAL A 5 4.97 -0.31 -6.72
N ASN A 6 4.77 -1.62 -6.80
CA ASN A 6 4.07 -2.28 -7.88
C ASN A 6 2.89 -3.07 -7.32
N ILE A 7 1.71 -2.48 -7.32
CA ILE A 7 0.45 -3.07 -6.88
C ILE A 7 -0.50 -3.12 -8.08
N GLN A 8 -0.89 -4.33 -8.48
CA GLN A 8 -1.89 -4.53 -9.52
C GLN A 8 -3.09 -5.29 -8.98
N THR A 9 -4.21 -4.59 -8.86
CA THR A 9 -5.52 -5.17 -8.52
C THR A 9 -6.47 -5.10 -9.71
N ARG A 10 -7.69 -5.65 -9.58
CA ARG A 10 -8.73 -5.51 -10.62
C ARG A 10 -9.20 -4.06 -10.84
N GLN A 11 -8.99 -3.18 -9.86
CA GLN A 11 -9.57 -1.82 -9.85
C GLN A 11 -8.52 -0.71 -9.73
N VAL A 12 -7.29 -1.05 -9.31
CA VAL A 12 -6.21 -0.09 -9.01
C VAL A 12 -4.89 -0.67 -9.51
N VAL A 13 -4.15 0.14 -10.28
CA VAL A 13 -2.78 -0.15 -10.70
C VAL A 13 -1.88 0.96 -10.18
N VAL A 14 -0.94 0.62 -9.31
CA VAL A 14 0.13 1.48 -8.83
C VAL A 14 1.43 0.85 -9.31
N ASN A 15 2.18 1.55 -10.14
CA ASN A 15 3.49 1.10 -10.61
C ASN A 15 4.40 2.32 -10.67
N GLU A 16 4.91 2.71 -9.51
CA GLU A 16 5.61 3.98 -9.35
C GLU A 16 6.77 3.88 -8.39
N THR A 17 7.68 4.82 -8.52
CA THR A 17 8.74 5.01 -7.55
C THR A 17 8.37 6.14 -6.60
N ILE A 18 8.26 5.80 -5.33
CA ILE A 18 7.97 6.72 -4.24
C ILE A 18 9.29 7.08 -3.55
N GLU A 19 9.56 8.37 -3.45
CA GLU A 19 10.71 8.92 -2.73
C GLU A 19 10.23 9.64 -1.46
N GLY A 20 10.98 9.48 -0.38
CA GLY A 20 10.69 10.11 0.91
C GLY A 20 11.91 10.14 1.82
N GLU A 21 11.93 11.12 2.72
CA GLU A 21 12.99 11.28 3.73
C GLU A 21 12.89 10.23 4.84
N ASN A 22 11.68 9.68 5.05
CA ASN A 22 11.39 8.65 6.03
C ASN A 22 10.21 7.77 5.60
N GLU A 23 10.04 6.65 6.30
CA GLU A 23 9.00 5.64 6.05
C GLU A 23 7.58 6.23 6.15
N GLU A 24 7.36 7.18 7.05
CA GLU A 24 6.06 7.86 7.25
C GLU A 24 5.64 8.72 6.05
N GLN A 25 6.60 9.33 5.35
CA GLN A 25 6.30 10.02 4.09
C GLN A 25 5.92 9.02 3.01
N ILE A 26 6.61 7.89 2.91
CA ILE A 26 6.31 6.82 1.94
C ILE A 26 4.90 6.26 2.16
N TRP A 27 4.55 5.97 3.42
CA TRP A 27 3.21 5.49 3.80
C TRP A 27 2.11 6.44 3.36
N ARG A 28 2.26 7.73 3.69
CA ARG A 28 1.28 8.77 3.32
C ARG A 28 1.17 8.94 1.81
N GLN A 29 2.30 8.91 1.11
CA GLN A 29 2.34 9.03 -0.35
C GLN A 29 1.67 7.83 -1.02
N ALA A 30 1.93 6.61 -0.54
CA ALA A 30 1.29 5.38 -1.05
C ALA A 30 -0.23 5.43 -0.89
N ARG A 31 -0.74 5.88 0.27
CA ARG A 31 -2.18 6.11 0.48
C ARG A 31 -2.74 7.09 -0.52
N LYS A 32 -2.06 8.22 -0.73
CA LYS A 32 -2.49 9.27 -1.66
C LYS A 32 -2.57 8.76 -3.10
N GLU A 33 -1.59 7.98 -3.55
CA GLU A 33 -1.60 7.38 -4.89
C GLU A 33 -2.77 6.41 -5.07
N ILE A 34 -3.02 5.55 -4.08
CA ILE A 34 -4.17 4.62 -4.09
C ILE A 34 -5.48 5.41 -4.18
N GLU A 35 -5.63 6.47 -3.39
CA GLU A 35 -6.81 7.32 -3.42
C GLU A 35 -7.01 7.97 -4.80
N GLN A 36 -5.96 8.55 -5.37
CA GLN A 36 -6.04 9.28 -6.65
C GLN A 36 -6.41 8.36 -7.82
N ARG A 37 -5.90 7.14 -7.81
CA ARG A 37 -6.09 6.14 -8.88
C ARG A 37 -7.36 5.32 -8.73
N SER A 38 -8.00 5.40 -7.56
CA SER A 38 -9.24 4.67 -7.28
C SER A 38 -10.46 5.28 -8.02
N PRO A 39 -11.40 4.44 -8.49
CA PRO A 39 -12.70 4.91 -9.01
C PRO A 39 -13.44 5.81 -8.02
N PHE A 40 -14.30 6.71 -8.49
CA PHE A 40 -14.96 7.74 -7.66
C PHE A 40 -15.57 7.20 -6.35
N LEU A 41 -16.33 6.11 -6.41
CA LEU A 41 -16.95 5.52 -5.22
C LEU A 41 -15.92 4.92 -4.25
N VAL A 42 -14.87 4.29 -4.77
CA VAL A 42 -13.77 3.69 -3.98
C VAL A 42 -12.94 4.80 -3.32
N ARG A 43 -12.65 5.88 -4.06
CA ARG A 43 -11.98 7.07 -3.54
C ARG A 43 -12.77 7.71 -2.39
N SER A 44 -14.07 7.87 -2.57
CA SER A 44 -14.96 8.39 -1.52
C SER A 44 -14.97 7.48 -0.29
N ALA A 45 -14.96 6.16 -0.48
CA ALA A 45 -14.82 5.22 0.62
C ALA A 45 -13.45 5.36 1.33
N ILE A 46 -12.34 5.41 0.59
CA ILE A 46 -10.98 5.58 1.15
C ILE A 46 -10.86 6.86 1.97
N LYS A 47 -11.48 7.96 1.52
CA LYS A 47 -11.51 9.24 2.26
C LYS A 47 -12.24 9.14 3.59
N LEU A 48 -13.27 8.30 3.67
CA LEU A 48 -14.06 8.07 4.87
C LEU A 48 -13.46 6.98 5.78
N MET A 49 -12.55 6.17 5.26
CA MET A 49 -11.88 5.10 6.01
C MET A 49 -10.65 5.63 6.78
N GLY A 50 -10.48 5.12 8.00
CA GLY A 50 -9.23 5.27 8.73
C GLY A 50 -8.11 4.43 8.11
N ASP A 51 -6.85 4.82 8.38
CA ASP A 51 -5.67 4.13 7.83
C ASP A 51 -5.72 2.62 8.08
N ARG A 52 -6.00 2.22 9.33
CA ARG A 52 -6.07 0.80 9.72
C ARG A 52 -7.00 -0.01 8.81
N SER A 53 -8.21 0.46 8.56
CA SER A 53 -9.19 -0.28 7.75
C SER A 53 -8.79 -0.38 6.28
N ILE A 54 -8.05 0.59 5.76
CA ILE A 54 -7.49 0.52 4.40
C ILE A 54 -6.45 -0.59 4.35
N TRP A 55 -5.54 -0.60 5.32
CA TRP A 55 -4.47 -1.61 5.38
C TRP A 55 -4.99 -3.01 5.70
N GLU A 56 -6.05 -3.15 6.49
CA GLU A 56 -6.77 -4.41 6.70
C GLU A 56 -7.19 -5.01 5.35
N ARG A 57 -7.89 -4.24 4.53
CA ARG A 57 -8.34 -4.70 3.20
C ARG A 57 -7.20 -5.02 2.24
N ILE A 58 -6.13 -4.22 2.27
CA ILE A 58 -4.95 -4.46 1.43
C ILE A 58 -4.26 -5.76 1.88
N THR A 59 -4.10 -5.96 3.18
CA THR A 59 -3.48 -7.15 3.75
C THR A 59 -4.30 -8.41 3.45
N GLU A 60 -5.62 -8.34 3.60
CA GLU A 60 -6.54 -9.40 3.20
C GLU A 60 -6.36 -9.77 1.73
N TYR A 61 -6.35 -8.77 0.83
CA TYR A 61 -6.12 -9.00 -0.60
C TYR A 61 -4.77 -9.66 -0.89
N VAL A 62 -3.69 -9.18 -0.25
CA VAL A 62 -2.34 -9.74 -0.41
C VAL A 62 -2.29 -11.19 0.06
N ASN A 63 -2.88 -11.48 1.22
CA ASN A 63 -2.96 -12.82 1.79
C ASN A 63 -3.74 -13.77 0.89
N GLU A 64 -4.91 -13.35 0.40
CA GLU A 64 -5.71 -14.13 -0.54
C GLU A 64 -4.98 -14.40 -1.87
N LYS A 65 -4.27 -13.40 -2.40
CA LYS A 65 -3.62 -13.51 -3.71
C LYS A 65 -2.36 -14.35 -3.71
N ASN A 66 -1.57 -14.25 -2.66
CA ASN A 66 -0.26 -14.90 -2.58
C ASN A 66 -0.27 -16.14 -1.68
N GLY A 67 -1.41 -16.49 -1.07
CA GLY A 67 -1.48 -17.56 -0.08
C GLY A 67 -0.67 -17.27 1.17
N LEU A 68 -0.55 -16.00 1.54
CA LEU A 68 0.22 -15.53 2.69
C LEU A 68 -0.68 -15.36 3.93
N GLN A 69 -0.07 -15.21 5.10
CA GLN A 69 -0.73 -14.85 6.36
C GLN A 69 0.04 -13.71 7.04
N GLU A 70 0.14 -12.59 6.34
CA GLU A 70 0.75 -11.38 6.88
C GLU A 70 -0.21 -10.69 7.85
N PRO A 71 0.29 -10.17 8.99
CA PRO A 71 -0.49 -9.32 9.87
C PRO A 71 -0.71 -7.95 9.22
N VAL A 72 -1.79 -7.29 9.63
CA VAL A 72 -2.10 -5.93 9.17
C VAL A 72 -1.04 -4.98 9.72
N PRO A 73 -0.37 -4.19 8.86
CA PRO A 73 0.65 -3.26 9.32
C PRO A 73 0.00 -2.11 10.11
N THR A 74 0.58 -1.81 11.27
CA THR A 74 0.11 -0.76 12.18
C THR A 74 0.91 0.54 12.07
N ASN A 75 2.08 0.49 11.42
CA ASN A 75 2.99 1.61 11.26
C ASN A 75 3.74 1.53 9.92
N ALA A 76 4.36 2.64 9.52
CA ALA A 76 5.04 2.78 8.23
C ALA A 76 6.08 1.69 7.96
N ARG A 77 6.84 1.32 8.98
CA ARG A 77 7.87 0.28 8.89
C ARG A 77 7.27 -1.08 8.56
N GLU A 78 6.25 -1.50 9.30
CA GLU A 78 5.57 -2.78 9.09
C GLU A 78 4.99 -2.90 7.68
N PHE A 79 4.42 -1.82 7.13
CA PHE A 79 3.91 -1.82 5.76
C PHE A 79 5.00 -1.98 4.71
N ILE A 80 6.12 -1.29 4.88
CA ILE A 80 7.26 -1.44 3.96
C ILE A 80 7.79 -2.87 4.04
N GLU A 81 7.98 -3.40 5.25
CA GLU A 81 8.46 -4.78 5.44
C GLU A 81 7.50 -5.81 4.86
N MET A 82 6.18 -5.67 5.10
CA MET A 82 5.15 -6.52 4.50
C MET A 82 5.17 -6.42 2.98
N GLY A 83 5.20 -5.21 2.43
CA GLY A 83 5.23 -4.97 0.98
C GLY A 83 6.46 -5.56 0.31
N VAL A 84 7.61 -5.53 0.99
CA VAL A 84 8.84 -6.18 0.51
C VAL A 84 8.72 -7.70 0.54
N ARG A 85 8.24 -8.30 1.65
CA ARG A 85 8.04 -9.75 1.76
C ARG A 85 7.05 -10.30 0.74
N SER A 86 5.98 -9.56 0.49
CA SER A 86 4.92 -9.92 -0.44
C SER A 86 5.23 -9.57 -1.90
N GLY A 87 6.38 -8.95 -2.18
CA GLY A 87 6.85 -8.64 -3.54
C GLY A 87 6.20 -7.42 -4.20
N TYR A 88 5.38 -6.64 -3.48
CA TYR A 88 4.74 -5.43 -3.98
C TYR A 88 5.59 -4.17 -3.82
N ILE A 89 6.62 -4.20 -2.96
CA ILE A 89 7.53 -3.08 -2.74
C ILE A 89 8.97 -3.57 -2.94
N THR A 90 9.75 -2.85 -3.74
CA THR A 90 11.20 -3.04 -3.86
C THR A 90 11.92 -1.82 -3.30
N ARG A 91 12.87 -2.03 -2.38
CA ARG A 91 13.73 -0.94 -1.89
C ARG A 91 14.72 -0.57 -3.00
N LEU A 92 14.77 0.71 -3.33
CA LEU A 92 15.76 1.30 -4.21
C LEU A 92 16.66 2.18 -3.32
N GLU A 93 17.98 2.10 -3.54
CA GLU A 93 18.99 2.80 -2.72
C GLU A 93 18.67 4.31 -2.52
#